data_AF-A0A7W0ZEA4-F1
#
_entry.id   AF-A0A7W0ZEA4-F1
#
_cell.length_a   1.000
_cell.length_b   1.000
_cell.length_c   1.000
_cell.angle_alpha   90.00
_cell.angle_beta   90.00
_cell.angle_gamma   90.00
#
_symmetry.space_group_name_H-M   'P 1'
#
loop_
_entity.id
_entity.type
_entity.pdbx_description
1 polymer ?
#
loop_
_entity_poly.entity_id
_entity_poly.type
_entity_poly.pdbx_seq_one_letter_code
_entity_poly.pdbx_strand_id
1 'polypeptide(L)'
;MRASVRPVFLAISLCLLVVACTATGATDGSDQPSEDRGGLESARVFESNDPLARACALEPEWLVRIYRGYGQRSEDLTFVHQKPNFPGAFGLPSHSGPWDYLQTVPLVFYGPEYIRAHGAPLTRAASTIDVYETVGWLEDVDLPERGGGLLGEVLKPDAPERPPKLVVTLVWDGVGRNVLDRWPDQWPALKRMEREGTSYLNATVGSSPSITPATHASLGTGSFPRVHGVPSINYRDRDGRVREAFQGRDPSLLELTTFADEIDLAYGNASRVGMLGFKSWHLPMMGHGLATPGGDADQLTLIGGEEGRLSGNPNFYSTPPYMDGFPGLKRFAAQLDRSDGKADGKWLGNSPLAMHDNPAWVRYAERVLVTTLEREGYGSDEVPDLFFTNFKISDIVGHQYTMDSPQMREVIKAQDNALRNLVGYLDREVRDYVVILTADHGHVPSAERTGAWPVGNGELVSDLDRHFDMTTGESLVDQSTSTGLFLNFDAMRQLEITGNDIAMFLNGYTIRENWRESELPRRYEERGDEQVFSAAFTRRQFPAIMRCAFGSDKPPAGVGG
;
A
#
# COMPACT_ATOMS: atom_id res chain seq x y z
N MET A 1 -23.13 31.12 -56.39
CA MET A 1 -23.53 32.55 -56.50
C MET A 1 -24.99 32.67 -56.10
N ARG A 2 -25.34 33.69 -55.28
CA ARG A 2 -26.69 33.96 -54.71
C ARG A 2 -27.23 32.86 -53.76
N ALA A 3 -28.17 33.13 -52.85
CA ALA A 3 -28.41 34.29 -51.97
C ALA A 3 -29.45 33.88 -50.91
N SER A 4 -29.51 34.59 -49.78
CA SER A 4 -30.56 34.51 -48.73
C SER A 4 -31.97 34.83 -49.29
N VAL A 5 -33.10 34.48 -48.66
CA VAL A 5 -33.71 35.09 -47.45
C VAL A 5 -34.93 34.25 -46.95
N ARG A 6 -35.32 34.38 -45.67
CA ARG A 6 -36.48 33.75 -44.97
C ARG A 6 -37.83 34.54 -45.20
N PRO A 7 -38.80 34.64 -44.26
CA PRO A 7 -39.69 33.66 -43.57
C PRO A 7 -41.20 33.95 -43.87
N VAL A 8 -42.16 33.36 -43.10
CA VAL A 8 -43.45 33.92 -42.58
C VAL A 8 -44.30 32.75 -41.99
N PHE A 9 -44.57 32.69 -40.67
CA PHE A 9 -45.83 33.04 -39.93
C PHE A 9 -47.13 32.41 -40.50
N LEU A 10 -48.17 31.96 -39.76
CA LEU A 10 -48.78 32.39 -38.48
C LEU A 10 -49.68 31.22 -37.94
N ALA A 11 -49.53 30.67 -36.73
CA ALA A 11 -50.20 30.99 -35.45
C ALA A 11 -51.75 31.16 -35.41
N ILE A 12 -52.43 30.19 -34.77
CA ILE A 12 -53.83 30.15 -34.25
C ILE A 12 -53.82 29.07 -33.14
N SER A 13 -54.40 29.15 -31.93
CA SER A 13 -54.99 30.25 -31.14
C SER A 13 -54.90 29.92 -29.61
N LEU A 14 -55.66 30.60 -28.74
CA LEU A 14 -55.53 30.66 -27.26
C LEU A 14 -56.77 30.14 -26.50
N CYS A 15 -56.64 29.60 -25.27
CA CYS A 15 -57.40 30.04 -24.05
C CYS A 15 -57.21 29.18 -22.77
N LEU A 16 -56.68 29.82 -21.71
CA LEU A 16 -57.03 29.82 -20.25
C LEU A 16 -57.96 28.71 -19.68
N LEU A 17 -57.71 28.12 -18.49
CA LEU A 17 -57.63 28.78 -17.15
C LEU A 17 -57.01 27.86 -16.05
N VAL A 18 -56.78 28.42 -14.84
CA VAL A 18 -56.02 27.85 -13.70
C VAL A 18 -56.92 27.35 -12.55
N VAL A 19 -56.61 26.18 -11.95
CA VAL A 19 -56.66 25.89 -10.48
C VAL A 19 -55.61 24.78 -10.17
N ALA A 20 -54.96 24.83 -9.00
CA ALA A 20 -53.90 23.90 -8.58
C ALA A 20 -54.39 22.80 -7.60
N CYS A 21 -53.70 21.65 -7.58
CA CYS A 21 -53.02 21.12 -6.37
C CYS A 21 -52.30 19.76 -6.58
N THR A 22 -51.06 19.69 -6.08
CA THR A 22 -50.34 18.52 -5.49
C THR A 22 -50.31 17.16 -6.18
N ALA A 23 -49.09 16.70 -6.56
CA ALA A 23 -48.35 15.57 -5.95
C ALA A 23 -47.46 14.77 -6.94
N THR A 24 -46.19 14.60 -6.55
CA THR A 24 -45.24 13.52 -6.93
C THR A 24 -45.02 13.21 -8.42
N GLY A 25 -43.96 13.79 -8.98
CA GLY A 25 -43.25 13.25 -10.15
C GLY A 25 -42.09 12.34 -9.72
N ALA A 26 -41.78 11.34 -10.55
CA ALA A 26 -40.67 10.41 -10.34
C ALA A 26 -39.31 10.98 -10.78
N THR A 27 -38.22 10.37 -10.30
CA THR A 27 -36.86 10.56 -10.82
C THR A 27 -36.14 9.22 -10.94
N ASP A 28 -35.67 8.89 -12.15
CA ASP A 28 -34.71 7.81 -12.37
C ASP A 28 -33.39 8.14 -11.66
N GLY A 29 -32.90 7.21 -10.84
CA GLY A 29 -31.60 7.29 -10.20
C GLY A 29 -30.54 6.57 -11.05
N SER A 30 -29.73 7.34 -11.76
CA SER A 30 -28.49 6.84 -12.38
C SER A 30 -27.28 7.45 -11.66
N ASP A 31 -26.92 6.87 -10.52
CA ASP A 31 -25.72 7.25 -9.79
C ASP A 31 -24.47 6.82 -10.58
N GLN A 32 -23.73 7.81 -11.07
CA GLN A 32 -22.34 7.61 -11.46
C GLN A 32 -21.47 7.59 -10.18
N PRO A 33 -20.40 6.76 -10.11
CA PRO A 33 -19.43 6.86 -9.03
C PRO A 33 -18.86 8.27 -9.02
N SER A 34 -18.80 8.90 -7.84
CA SER A 34 -18.39 10.30 -7.69
C SER A 34 -16.98 10.53 -8.25
N GLU A 35 -16.87 11.33 -9.31
CA GLU A 35 -15.64 12.08 -9.54
C GLU A 35 -15.37 12.91 -8.28
N ASP A 36 -14.21 12.73 -7.65
CA ASP A 36 -13.77 13.57 -6.52
C ASP A 36 -13.40 14.97 -7.03
N ARG A 37 -14.44 15.75 -7.38
CA ARG A 37 -14.41 17.20 -7.53
C ARG A 37 -14.76 17.88 -6.20
N GLY A 38 -14.41 17.24 -5.08
CA GLY A 38 -14.62 17.74 -3.73
C GLY A 38 -13.50 18.68 -3.28
N GLY A 39 -13.78 19.99 -3.32
CA GLY A 39 -13.17 21.00 -2.43
C GLY A 39 -11.64 21.03 -2.28
N LEU A 40 -10.98 21.89 -3.07
CA LEU A 40 -9.68 22.46 -2.69
C LEU A 40 -9.83 23.56 -1.61
N GLU A 41 -10.64 23.30 -0.57
CA GLU A 41 -11.09 24.30 0.41
C GLU A 41 -10.42 24.19 1.79
N SER A 42 -9.43 23.31 1.96
CA SER A 42 -8.51 23.46 3.12
C SER A 42 -7.53 24.61 2.85
N ALA A 43 -7.30 25.45 3.86
CA ALA A 43 -6.34 26.54 3.74
C ALA A 43 -4.94 25.98 3.41
N ARG A 44 -4.36 26.46 2.30
CA ARG A 44 -3.01 26.07 1.85
C ARG A 44 -1.90 26.99 2.36
N VAL A 45 -2.31 28.00 3.12
CA VAL A 45 -1.47 28.88 3.90
C VAL A 45 -2.04 28.88 5.31
N PHE A 46 -1.19 28.62 6.30
CA PHE A 46 -1.54 28.44 7.70
C PHE A 46 -0.96 29.60 8.49
N GLU A 47 -1.77 30.20 9.37
CA GLU A 47 -1.40 31.40 10.14
C GLU A 47 -0.31 31.15 11.20
N SER A 48 -0.04 29.88 11.53
CA SER A 48 0.92 29.47 12.56
C SER A 48 1.78 28.30 12.08
N ASN A 49 3.08 28.40 12.36
CA ASN A 49 4.04 27.32 12.18
C ASN A 49 4.30 26.51 13.46
N ASP A 50 3.55 26.76 14.54
CA ASP A 50 3.69 26.02 15.80
C ASP A 50 3.39 24.51 15.59
N PRO A 51 4.35 23.61 15.85
CA PRO A 51 4.19 22.19 15.56
C PRO A 51 3.04 21.52 16.30
N LEU A 52 2.75 21.96 17.53
CA LEU A 52 1.66 21.40 18.31
C LEU A 52 0.32 21.85 17.74
N ALA A 53 0.10 23.14 17.52
CA ALA A 53 -1.13 23.68 16.94
C ALA A 53 -1.41 23.06 15.56
N ARG A 54 -0.39 22.95 14.70
CA ARG A 54 -0.48 22.32 13.38
C ARG A 54 -0.90 20.85 13.46
N ALA A 55 -0.29 20.08 14.37
CA ALA A 55 -0.62 18.68 14.56
C ALA A 55 -1.99 18.45 15.24
N CYS A 56 -2.39 19.32 16.17
CA CYS A 56 -3.71 19.29 16.82
C CYS A 56 -4.87 19.56 15.83
N ALA A 57 -4.59 20.28 14.73
CA ALA A 57 -5.57 20.61 13.70
C ALA A 57 -5.65 19.57 12.55
N LEU A 58 -4.90 18.47 12.63
CA LEU A 58 -5.02 17.36 11.68
C LEU A 58 -6.35 16.60 11.88
N GLU A 59 -6.87 16.03 10.79
CA GLU A 59 -8.07 15.20 10.84
C GLU A 59 -7.91 14.04 11.86
N PRO A 60 -8.92 13.77 12.71
CA PRO A 60 -8.83 12.74 13.75
C PRO A 60 -8.47 11.35 13.22
N GLU A 61 -8.99 10.97 12.05
CA GLU A 61 -8.65 9.73 11.36
C GLU A 61 -7.17 9.65 10.93
N TRP A 62 -6.58 10.76 10.50
CA TRP A 62 -5.16 10.81 10.12
C TRP A 62 -4.28 10.64 11.35
N LEU A 63 -4.64 11.31 12.45
CA LEU A 63 -3.97 11.15 13.75
C LEU A 63 -4.07 9.71 14.28
N VAL A 64 -5.17 9.00 14.07
CA VAL A 64 -5.26 7.55 14.38
C VAL A 64 -4.30 6.73 13.53
N ARG A 65 -4.31 6.91 12.21
CA ARG A 65 -3.42 6.16 11.29
C ARG A 65 -1.95 6.42 11.63
N ILE A 66 -1.59 7.68 11.86
CA ILE A 66 -0.25 8.11 12.29
C ILE A 66 0.11 7.53 13.66
N TYR A 67 -0.81 7.54 14.65
CA TYR A 67 -0.59 6.90 15.94
C TYR A 67 -0.34 5.40 15.81
N ARG A 68 -1.13 4.68 14.98
CA ARG A 68 -0.98 3.25 14.73
C ARG A 68 0.37 2.90 14.06
N GLY A 69 0.83 3.71 13.11
CA GLY A 69 2.07 3.47 12.35
C GLY A 69 3.38 3.97 12.99
N TYR A 70 3.32 4.74 14.08
CA TYR A 70 4.48 5.44 14.62
C TYR A 70 4.82 5.06 16.07
N GLY A 71 6.11 4.81 16.33
CA GLY A 71 6.61 4.26 17.60
C GLY A 71 8.04 4.67 17.93
N GLN A 72 8.70 3.93 18.85
CA GLN A 72 10.04 4.29 19.34
C GLN A 72 11.16 4.12 18.29
N ARG A 73 10.93 3.30 17.27
CA ARG A 73 11.89 2.98 16.21
C ARG A 73 11.74 3.87 14.96
N SER A 74 10.64 4.61 14.88
CA SER A 74 10.32 5.54 13.80
C SER A 74 11.24 6.77 13.80
N GLU A 75 11.11 7.58 12.74
CA GLU A 75 11.75 8.87 12.53
C GLU A 75 11.67 9.76 13.77
N ASP A 76 12.66 10.64 14.00
CA ASP A 76 12.67 11.52 15.17
C ASP A 76 11.72 12.72 15.00
N LEU A 77 11.47 13.10 13.75
CA LEU A 77 10.48 14.08 13.30
C LEU A 77 9.62 13.47 12.19
N THR A 78 8.31 13.71 12.25
CA THR A 78 7.31 13.30 11.24
C THR A 78 6.73 14.53 10.56
N PHE A 79 6.44 14.41 9.26
CA PHE A 79 5.68 15.40 8.51
C PHE A 79 4.53 14.76 7.71
N VAL A 80 3.41 15.47 7.67
CA VAL A 80 2.19 15.11 6.94
C VAL A 80 2.08 16.06 5.76
N HIS A 81 2.22 15.56 4.53
CA HIS A 81 2.08 16.38 3.32
C HIS A 81 0.68 16.98 3.22
N GLN A 82 0.58 18.20 2.68
CA GLN A 82 -0.73 18.80 2.43
C GLN A 82 -1.40 18.13 1.23
N LYS A 83 -2.55 17.46 1.44
CA LYS A 83 -3.31 16.81 0.35
C LYS A 83 -3.56 17.83 -0.78
N PRO A 84 -3.26 17.52 -2.07
CA PRO A 84 -2.82 16.22 -2.61
C PRO A 84 -1.31 16.06 -2.82
N ASN A 85 -0.47 16.96 -2.28
CA ASN A 85 1.01 16.87 -2.36
C ASN A 85 1.52 15.54 -1.79
N PHE A 86 2.66 15.08 -2.30
CA PHE A 86 3.22 13.76 -2.02
C PHE A 86 4.75 13.81 -2.02
N PRO A 87 5.45 12.89 -1.33
CA PRO A 87 6.91 12.83 -1.35
C PRO A 87 7.44 12.39 -2.73
N GLY A 88 8.53 12.98 -3.22
CA GLY A 88 9.24 12.53 -4.43
C GLY A 88 9.47 13.63 -5.47
N ALA A 89 9.39 13.27 -6.76
CA ALA A 89 9.59 14.18 -7.89
C ALA A 89 8.56 13.93 -9.02
N PHE A 90 8.43 14.86 -9.97
CA PHE A 90 7.48 14.73 -11.10
C PHE A 90 7.63 13.43 -11.91
N GLY A 91 8.87 13.00 -12.16
CA GLY A 91 9.18 11.73 -12.84
C GLY A 91 9.47 10.55 -11.91
N LEU A 92 9.28 10.73 -10.59
CA LEU A 92 9.50 9.69 -9.58
C LEU A 92 8.62 9.96 -8.35
N PRO A 93 7.27 9.87 -8.46
CA PRO A 93 6.39 9.95 -7.31
C PRO A 93 6.69 8.83 -6.31
N SER A 94 6.74 9.18 -5.02
CA SER A 94 6.65 8.22 -3.93
C SER A 94 5.24 8.21 -3.35
N HIS A 95 4.89 7.16 -2.62
CA HIS A 95 3.65 7.04 -1.88
C HIS A 95 3.98 6.89 -0.40
N SER A 96 3.27 7.64 0.44
CA SER A 96 3.04 7.33 1.85
C SER A 96 2.20 8.45 2.46
N GLY A 97 1.23 8.10 3.30
CA GLY A 97 0.50 9.09 4.08
C GLY A 97 -0.83 8.59 4.64
N PRO A 98 -1.53 9.44 5.39
CA PRO A 98 -2.72 9.04 6.12
C PRO A 98 -4.02 9.13 5.31
N TRP A 99 -3.99 9.47 4.02
CA TRP A 99 -5.19 9.74 3.22
C TRP A 99 -5.85 8.46 2.70
N ASP A 100 -7.18 8.46 2.59
CA ASP A 100 -7.97 7.28 2.19
C ASP A 100 -7.52 6.64 0.87
N TYR A 101 -7.10 7.44 -0.11
CA TYR A 101 -6.68 6.91 -1.41
C TYR A 101 -5.38 6.08 -1.35
N LEU A 102 -4.61 6.16 -0.24
CA LEU A 102 -3.49 5.25 0.05
C LEU A 102 -3.84 4.15 1.06
N GLN A 103 -4.94 4.31 1.80
CA GLN A 103 -5.30 3.46 2.93
C GLN A 103 -6.37 2.42 2.57
N THR A 104 -7.29 2.76 1.65
CA THR A 104 -8.39 1.89 1.22
C THR A 104 -7.92 0.91 0.16
N VAL A 105 -7.94 -0.38 0.50
CA VAL A 105 -7.40 -1.48 -0.30
C VAL A 105 -8.50 -2.49 -0.65
N PRO A 106 -8.34 -3.32 -1.70
CA PRO A 106 -9.11 -4.55 -1.78
C PRO A 106 -8.80 -5.42 -0.55
N LEU A 107 -9.79 -6.13 -0.03
CA LEU A 107 -9.61 -7.27 0.87
C LEU A 107 -10.66 -8.29 0.49
N VAL A 108 -10.20 -9.42 -0.06
CA VAL A 108 -11.07 -10.43 -0.68
C VAL A 108 -10.64 -11.82 -0.24
N PHE A 109 -11.56 -12.56 0.34
CA PHE A 109 -11.43 -13.97 0.67
C PHE A 109 -12.20 -14.80 -0.36
N TYR A 110 -11.62 -15.89 -0.84
CA TYR A 110 -12.27 -16.83 -1.76
C TYR A 110 -11.79 -18.26 -1.53
N GLY A 111 -12.72 -19.20 -1.45
CA GLY A 111 -12.46 -20.62 -1.24
C GLY A 111 -13.82 -21.33 -1.26
N PRO A 112 -14.19 -22.07 -2.33
CA PRO A 112 -15.59 -22.51 -2.53
C PRO A 112 -16.18 -23.37 -1.40
N GLU A 113 -15.33 -24.07 -0.65
CA GLU A 113 -15.75 -24.92 0.47
C GLU A 113 -15.84 -24.17 1.81
N TYR A 114 -15.04 -23.12 2.03
CA TYR A 114 -14.88 -22.45 3.34
C TYR A 114 -15.40 -21.01 3.41
N ILE A 115 -15.41 -20.31 2.28
CA ILE A 115 -15.67 -18.88 2.22
C ILE A 115 -17.07 -18.61 1.68
N ARG A 116 -17.81 -17.76 2.39
CA ARG A 116 -19.16 -17.35 2.02
C ARG A 116 -19.12 -16.45 0.78
N ALA A 117 -19.94 -16.77 -0.21
CA ALA A 117 -20.23 -15.88 -1.33
C ALA A 117 -21.34 -14.89 -0.95
N HIS A 118 -21.07 -13.58 -0.98
CA HIS A 118 -22.08 -12.54 -0.72
C HIS A 118 -22.66 -11.89 -2.00
N GLY A 119 -22.08 -12.15 -3.17
CA GLY A 119 -22.55 -11.60 -4.45
C GLY A 119 -22.12 -10.15 -4.73
N ALA A 120 -21.75 -9.39 -3.69
CA ALA A 120 -21.19 -8.04 -3.78
C ALA A 120 -20.27 -7.75 -2.57
N PRO A 121 -19.35 -6.77 -2.68
CA PRO A 121 -18.54 -6.33 -1.55
C PRO A 121 -19.38 -5.77 -0.39
N LEU A 122 -18.97 -6.11 0.83
CA LEU A 122 -19.57 -5.65 2.08
C LEU A 122 -19.13 -4.21 2.38
N THR A 123 -20.06 -3.41 2.91
CA THR A 123 -19.85 -1.99 3.21
C THR A 123 -19.32 -1.71 4.62
N ARG A 124 -19.22 -2.74 5.49
CA ARG A 124 -18.61 -2.55 6.82
C ARG A 124 -17.11 -2.29 6.71
N ALA A 125 -16.55 -1.65 7.73
CA ALA A 125 -15.11 -1.52 7.89
C ALA A 125 -14.46 -2.90 8.13
N ALA A 126 -13.26 -3.07 7.61
CA ALA A 126 -12.34 -4.19 7.89
C ALA A 126 -10.91 -3.65 7.82
N SER A 127 -9.94 -4.34 8.41
CA SER A 127 -8.53 -3.99 8.28
C SER A 127 -7.69 -5.18 7.82
N THR A 128 -6.54 -4.91 7.21
CA THR A 128 -5.58 -5.95 6.83
C THR A 128 -5.08 -6.74 8.06
N ILE A 129 -5.10 -6.16 9.26
CA ILE A 129 -4.74 -6.86 10.49
C ILE A 129 -5.77 -7.90 10.94
N ASP A 130 -7.02 -7.81 10.48
CA ASP A 130 -8.09 -8.76 10.79
C ASP A 130 -7.89 -10.13 10.11
N VAL A 131 -7.01 -10.18 9.10
CA VAL A 131 -6.60 -11.43 8.44
C VAL A 131 -5.97 -12.40 9.43
N TYR A 132 -5.21 -11.91 10.41
CA TYR A 132 -4.52 -12.73 11.42
C TYR A 132 -5.49 -13.65 12.15
N GLU A 133 -6.45 -13.08 12.87
CA GLU A 133 -7.46 -13.83 13.63
C GLU A 133 -8.35 -14.68 12.72
N THR A 134 -8.64 -14.19 11.51
CA THR A 134 -9.47 -14.91 10.54
C THR A 134 -8.77 -16.15 9.98
N VAL A 135 -7.45 -16.12 9.80
CA VAL A 135 -6.65 -17.29 9.39
C VAL A 135 -6.49 -18.24 10.57
N GLY A 136 -6.20 -17.75 11.79
CA GLY A 136 -6.16 -18.60 12.99
C GLY A 136 -7.44 -19.43 13.17
N TRP A 137 -8.61 -18.80 12.98
CA TRP A 137 -9.89 -19.49 13.01
C TRP A 137 -10.06 -20.53 11.88
N LEU A 138 -9.63 -20.21 10.65
CA LEU A 138 -9.72 -21.14 9.52
C LEU A 138 -8.81 -22.38 9.72
N GLU A 139 -7.66 -22.18 10.36
CA GLU A 139 -6.67 -23.24 10.62
C GLU A 139 -6.87 -23.99 11.94
N ASP A 140 -7.94 -23.74 12.69
CA ASP A 140 -8.21 -24.32 14.02
C ASP A 140 -7.07 -24.09 15.04
N VAL A 141 -6.46 -22.89 15.00
CA VAL A 141 -5.38 -22.46 15.90
C VAL A 141 -5.77 -21.21 16.69
N ASP A 142 -5.83 -21.35 18.02
CA ASP A 142 -5.97 -20.23 18.97
C ASP A 142 -4.70 -19.34 18.93
N LEU A 143 -4.74 -18.27 18.13
CA LEU A 143 -3.63 -17.32 18.04
C LEU A 143 -3.52 -16.41 19.28
N PRO A 144 -2.33 -15.86 19.60
CA PRO A 144 -2.18 -14.82 20.62
C PRO A 144 -3.06 -13.59 20.34
N GLU A 145 -3.71 -13.02 21.36
CA GLU A 145 -4.55 -11.81 21.21
C GLU A 145 -3.74 -10.62 20.63
N ARG A 146 -4.17 -10.12 19.46
CA ARG A 146 -3.58 -8.96 18.76
C ARG A 146 -4.59 -7.81 18.61
N GLY A 147 -4.37 -6.93 17.62
CA GLY A 147 -5.24 -5.77 17.35
C GLY A 147 -6.37 -6.03 16.34
N GLY A 148 -6.23 -7.06 15.49
CA GLY A 148 -7.24 -7.46 14.51
C GLY A 148 -8.33 -8.33 15.12
N GLY A 149 -9.50 -8.36 14.50
CA GLY A 149 -10.63 -9.17 14.94
C GLY A 149 -11.09 -10.20 13.90
N LEU A 150 -11.77 -11.25 14.36
CA LEU A 150 -12.33 -12.30 13.49
C LEU A 150 -13.39 -11.73 12.53
N LEU A 151 -13.19 -11.92 11.23
CA LEU A 151 -14.16 -11.55 10.19
C LEU A 151 -15.19 -12.67 9.97
N GLY A 152 -16.04 -12.90 10.98
CA GLY A 152 -16.95 -14.06 11.04
C GLY A 152 -17.92 -14.23 9.86
N GLU A 153 -18.21 -13.21 9.06
CA GLU A 153 -19.03 -13.37 7.84
C GLU A 153 -18.26 -13.80 6.58
N VAL A 154 -16.92 -13.85 6.65
CA VAL A 154 -16.09 -14.58 5.68
C VAL A 154 -16.44 -16.06 5.72
N LEU A 155 -16.70 -16.57 6.92
CA LEU A 155 -16.89 -17.98 7.20
C LEU A 155 -18.22 -18.47 6.63
N LYS A 156 -18.16 -19.58 5.89
CA LYS A 156 -19.33 -20.26 5.36
C LYS A 156 -19.95 -21.15 6.46
N PRO A 157 -21.24 -21.00 6.81
CA PRO A 157 -21.85 -21.74 7.94
C PRO A 157 -21.90 -23.26 7.77
N ASP A 158 -21.81 -23.76 6.53
CA ASP A 158 -21.77 -25.18 6.14
C ASP A 158 -20.40 -25.59 5.57
N ALA A 159 -19.31 -24.92 6.01
CA ALA A 159 -17.95 -25.35 5.74
C ALA A 159 -17.63 -26.71 6.40
N PRO A 160 -16.62 -27.46 5.89
CA PRO A 160 -16.06 -28.61 6.61
C PRO A 160 -15.58 -28.24 8.02
N GLU A 161 -15.65 -29.20 8.96
CA GLU A 161 -15.11 -29.05 10.33
C GLU A 161 -13.57 -29.14 10.40
N ARG A 162 -12.91 -29.43 9.28
CA ARG A 162 -11.43 -29.48 9.17
C ARG A 162 -10.93 -28.21 8.47
N PRO A 163 -9.72 -27.73 8.78
CA PRO A 163 -9.07 -26.64 8.06
C PRO A 163 -8.94 -26.84 6.54
N PRO A 164 -8.80 -25.76 5.75
CA PRO A 164 -8.39 -25.86 4.36
C PRO A 164 -6.94 -26.38 4.26
N LYS A 165 -6.63 -27.18 3.23
CA LYS A 165 -5.26 -27.71 3.07
C LYS A 165 -4.22 -26.66 2.69
N LEU A 166 -4.65 -25.52 2.18
CA LEU A 166 -3.76 -24.44 1.74
C LEU A 166 -4.42 -23.07 1.85
N VAL A 167 -3.80 -22.14 2.59
CA VAL A 167 -4.10 -20.71 2.51
C VAL A 167 -3.05 -20.00 1.68
N VAL A 168 -3.48 -19.33 0.61
CA VAL A 168 -2.61 -18.47 -0.21
C VAL A 168 -2.92 -17.00 0.05
N THR A 169 -1.97 -16.29 0.66
CA THR A 169 -2.06 -14.83 0.88
C THR A 169 -1.32 -14.11 -0.25
N LEU A 170 -2.07 -13.38 -1.09
CA LEU A 170 -1.60 -12.64 -2.26
C LEU A 170 -1.76 -11.13 -2.09
N VAL A 171 -0.65 -10.40 -2.06
CA VAL A 171 -0.66 -8.94 -2.00
C VAL A 171 -0.38 -8.33 -3.37
N TRP A 172 -1.29 -7.50 -3.87
CA TRP A 172 -1.05 -6.66 -5.05
C TRP A 172 -0.49 -5.31 -4.59
N ASP A 173 0.82 -5.19 -4.70
CA ASP A 173 1.60 -4.10 -4.12
C ASP A 173 1.26 -2.76 -4.79
N GLY A 174 0.90 -1.75 -3.99
CA GLY A 174 0.41 -0.46 -4.49
C GLY A 174 -0.97 -0.45 -5.16
N VAL A 175 -1.74 -1.55 -5.15
CA VAL A 175 -3.04 -1.65 -5.84
C VAL A 175 -4.23 -1.45 -4.89
N GLY A 176 -4.28 -0.27 -4.25
CA GLY A 176 -5.46 0.18 -3.52
C GLY A 176 -6.67 0.40 -4.44
N ARG A 177 -7.84 0.65 -3.83
CA ARG A 177 -9.11 0.79 -4.58
C ARG A 177 -9.02 1.85 -5.68
N ASN A 178 -8.34 2.97 -5.42
CA ASN A 178 -8.16 4.03 -6.39
C ASN A 178 -7.44 3.59 -7.69
N VAL A 179 -6.57 2.58 -7.66
CA VAL A 179 -5.93 2.00 -8.85
C VAL A 179 -6.89 1.07 -9.61
N LEU A 180 -7.70 0.29 -8.88
CA LEU A 180 -8.74 -0.56 -9.45
C LEU A 180 -9.84 0.28 -10.13
N ASP A 181 -10.29 1.36 -9.48
CA ASP A 181 -11.27 2.32 -9.99
C ASP A 181 -10.75 3.09 -11.21
N ARG A 182 -9.43 3.31 -11.28
CA ARG A 182 -8.79 3.94 -12.44
C ARG A 182 -8.75 3.03 -13.67
N TRP A 183 -8.80 1.71 -13.48
CA TRP A 183 -8.66 0.69 -14.53
C TRP A 183 -9.73 -0.43 -14.42
N PRO A 184 -11.04 -0.09 -14.38
CA PRO A 184 -12.09 -1.01 -13.95
C PRO A 184 -12.22 -2.26 -14.84
N ASP A 185 -11.85 -2.18 -16.11
CA ASP A 185 -11.98 -3.30 -17.06
C ASP A 185 -10.76 -4.23 -17.08
N GLN A 186 -9.73 -3.96 -16.28
CA GLN A 186 -8.47 -4.71 -16.31
C GLN A 186 -8.39 -5.83 -15.25
N TRP A 187 -9.36 -5.91 -14.35
CA TRP A 187 -9.37 -6.90 -13.25
C TRP A 187 -10.63 -7.79 -13.17
N PRO A 188 -11.08 -8.41 -14.29
CA PRO A 188 -12.30 -9.24 -14.29
C PRO A 188 -12.23 -10.52 -13.45
N ALA A 189 -11.04 -11.11 -13.23
CA ALA A 189 -10.90 -12.28 -12.35
C ALA A 189 -11.04 -11.89 -10.87
N LEU A 190 -10.48 -10.75 -10.47
CA LEU A 190 -10.73 -10.17 -9.14
C LEU A 190 -12.22 -9.79 -8.97
N LYS A 191 -12.87 -9.17 -9.96
CA LYS A 191 -14.34 -8.94 -9.92
C LYS A 191 -15.16 -10.23 -9.76
N ARG A 192 -14.68 -11.36 -10.30
CA ARG A 192 -15.28 -12.68 -10.06
C ARG A 192 -15.05 -13.12 -8.62
N MET A 193 -13.82 -13.05 -8.13
CA MET A 193 -13.45 -13.42 -6.76
C MET A 193 -14.28 -12.64 -5.72
N GLU A 194 -14.50 -11.33 -5.92
CA GLU A 194 -15.32 -10.49 -5.03
C GLU A 194 -16.80 -10.88 -5.00
N ARG A 195 -17.36 -11.33 -6.12
CA ARG A 195 -18.76 -11.78 -6.21
C ARG A 195 -18.95 -13.17 -5.61
N GLU A 196 -17.98 -14.05 -5.83
CA GLU A 196 -18.07 -15.48 -5.52
C GLU A 196 -17.40 -15.85 -4.18
N GLY A 197 -16.87 -14.87 -3.46
CA GLY A 197 -16.39 -14.98 -2.09
C GLY A 197 -16.88 -13.82 -1.22
N THR A 198 -16.06 -13.42 -0.24
CA THR A 198 -16.32 -12.27 0.64
C THR A 198 -15.32 -11.17 0.32
N SER A 199 -15.80 -9.99 -0.10
CA SER A 199 -14.99 -8.79 -0.34
C SER A 199 -15.44 -7.66 0.58
N TYR A 200 -14.53 -6.76 0.93
CA TYR A 200 -14.81 -5.53 1.67
C TYR A 200 -14.56 -4.30 0.79
N LEU A 201 -15.54 -3.39 0.74
CA LEU A 201 -15.40 -2.10 0.07
C LEU A 201 -14.55 -1.14 0.90
N ASN A 202 -14.75 -1.15 2.21
CA ASN A 202 -14.12 -0.26 3.19
C ASN A 202 -13.01 -0.96 3.99
N ALA A 203 -12.19 -1.76 3.31
CA ALA A 203 -11.01 -2.36 3.92
C ALA A 203 -9.83 -1.38 3.98
N THR A 204 -9.14 -1.33 5.12
CA THR A 204 -8.05 -0.38 5.34
C THR A 204 -6.74 -1.02 5.83
N VAL A 205 -5.62 -0.50 5.30
CA VAL A 205 -4.28 -0.71 5.85
C VAL A 205 -4.16 -0.19 7.29
N GLY A 206 -4.99 0.80 7.66
CA GLY A 206 -5.23 1.24 9.02
C GLY A 206 -4.10 2.04 9.69
N SER A 207 -2.93 2.19 9.06
CA SER A 207 -1.76 2.86 9.65
C SER A 207 -0.98 3.73 8.65
N SER A 208 -0.30 4.75 9.17
CA SER A 208 0.55 5.67 8.41
C SER A 208 1.91 5.80 9.11
N PRO A 209 3.06 5.65 8.40
CA PRO A 209 3.19 5.52 6.94
C PRO A 209 2.65 4.20 6.38
N SER A 210 1.86 4.29 5.31
CA SER A 210 1.42 3.15 4.50
C SER A 210 2.54 2.76 3.55
N ILE A 211 3.47 1.92 4.02
CA ILE A 211 4.70 1.58 3.31
C ILE A 211 5.03 0.10 3.46
N THR A 212 5.44 -0.53 2.36
CA THR A 212 5.56 -1.99 2.18
C THR A 212 5.96 -2.80 3.42
N PRO A 213 7.16 -2.65 4.04
CA PRO A 213 7.55 -3.53 5.15
C PRO A 213 6.71 -3.34 6.43
N ALA A 214 6.15 -2.15 6.64
CA ALA A 214 5.31 -1.89 7.80
C ALA A 214 3.96 -2.57 7.65
N THR A 215 3.35 -2.46 6.46
CA THR A 215 1.99 -2.94 6.19
C THR A 215 1.95 -4.45 5.93
N HIS A 216 3.01 -5.02 5.35
CA HIS A 216 3.22 -6.46 5.26
C HIS A 216 3.43 -7.10 6.64
N ALA A 217 4.16 -6.44 7.54
CA ALA A 217 4.28 -6.89 8.94
C ALA A 217 2.96 -6.76 9.70
N SER A 218 2.14 -5.73 9.41
CA SER A 218 0.82 -5.61 10.01
C SER A 218 -0.11 -6.76 9.61
N LEU A 219 -0.10 -7.12 8.32
CA LEU A 219 -0.84 -8.27 7.78
C LEU A 219 -0.42 -9.59 8.45
N GLY A 220 0.89 -9.86 8.56
CA GLY A 220 1.40 -11.09 9.15
C GLY A 220 1.18 -11.19 10.67
N THR A 221 1.25 -10.08 11.42
CA THR A 221 1.27 -10.07 12.90
C THR A 221 -0.03 -9.61 13.58
N GLY A 222 -1.10 -9.35 12.82
CA GLY A 222 -2.39 -8.91 13.36
C GLY A 222 -2.36 -7.59 14.13
N SER A 223 -1.31 -6.79 13.93
CA SER A 223 -0.93 -5.67 14.78
C SER A 223 -0.52 -4.47 13.92
N PHE A 224 -0.52 -3.26 14.48
CA PHE A 224 0.00 -2.07 13.78
C PHE A 224 1.48 -1.80 14.10
N PRO A 225 2.20 -0.99 13.29
CA PRO A 225 3.65 -0.82 13.44
C PRO A 225 4.17 -0.27 14.77
N ARG A 226 3.33 0.48 15.50
CA ARG A 226 3.61 0.88 16.89
C ARG A 226 3.81 -0.30 17.84
N VAL A 227 3.26 -1.47 17.51
CA VAL A 227 3.26 -2.69 18.33
C VAL A 227 4.24 -3.74 17.79
N HIS A 228 4.28 -3.99 16.47
CA HIS A 228 5.19 -5.00 15.88
C HIS A 228 6.61 -4.47 15.57
N GLY A 229 6.89 -3.19 15.81
CA GLY A 229 8.24 -2.61 15.79
C GLY A 229 8.84 -2.32 14.41
N VAL A 230 8.08 -2.46 13.32
CA VAL A 230 8.54 -2.25 11.92
C VAL A 230 7.78 -1.07 11.29
N PRO A 231 8.18 0.20 11.52
CA PRO A 231 7.41 1.36 11.10
C PRO A 231 7.69 1.86 9.67
N SER A 232 8.78 1.44 9.02
CA SER A 232 9.27 2.07 7.79
C SER A 232 10.25 1.16 7.05
N ILE A 233 10.65 1.55 5.83
CA ILE A 233 11.78 0.94 5.12
C ILE A 233 13.08 1.15 5.89
N ASN A 234 13.24 2.30 6.55
CA ASN A 234 14.41 2.59 7.40
C ASN A 234 13.95 2.98 8.79
N TYR A 235 14.49 2.33 9.83
CA TYR A 235 14.09 2.54 11.22
C TYR A 235 15.24 2.25 12.19
N ARG A 236 15.18 2.82 13.40
CA ARG A 236 16.22 2.61 14.42
C ARG A 236 16.14 1.18 14.96
N ASP A 237 17.27 0.49 15.01
CA ASP A 237 17.45 -0.78 15.71
C ASP A 237 17.52 -0.57 17.24
N ARG A 238 17.67 -1.66 17.99
CA ARG A 238 17.74 -1.61 19.46
C ARG A 238 18.98 -0.87 19.99
N ASP A 239 20.01 -0.71 19.17
CA ASP A 239 21.22 0.08 19.47
C ASP A 239 21.09 1.54 19.01
N GLY A 240 19.93 1.94 18.46
CA GLY A 240 19.65 3.28 17.95
C GLY A 240 20.17 3.58 16.54
N ARG A 241 20.79 2.60 15.85
CA ARG A 241 21.30 2.79 14.48
C ARG A 241 20.16 2.67 13.48
N VAL A 242 20.10 3.56 12.50
CA VAL A 242 19.10 3.44 11.42
C VAL A 242 19.50 2.27 10.50
N ARG A 243 18.56 1.36 10.23
CA ARG A 243 18.74 0.18 9.39
C ARG A 243 17.59 0.02 8.42
N GLU A 244 17.88 -0.59 7.28
CA GLU A 244 16.88 -1.03 6.31
C GLU A 244 16.10 -2.25 6.86
N ALA A 245 14.80 -2.30 6.59
CA ALA A 245 13.91 -3.40 6.94
C ALA A 245 14.39 -4.72 6.34
N PHE A 246 14.58 -5.71 7.23
CA PHE A 246 15.01 -7.06 6.84
C PHE A 246 16.28 -7.05 5.98
N GLN A 247 17.20 -6.14 6.27
CA GLN A 247 18.52 -6.08 5.63
C GLN A 247 19.20 -7.45 5.74
N GLY A 248 19.74 -7.95 4.63
CA GLY A 248 20.34 -9.29 4.60
C GLY A 248 19.33 -10.44 4.66
N ARG A 249 18.01 -10.17 4.55
CA ARG A 249 16.92 -11.15 4.69
C ARG A 249 16.86 -11.75 6.10
N ASP A 250 17.06 -10.89 7.10
CA ASP A 250 17.12 -11.25 8.51
C ASP A 250 15.79 -10.84 9.20
N PRO A 251 15.02 -11.79 9.78
CA PRO A 251 13.75 -11.50 10.42
C PRO A 251 13.89 -11.00 11.88
N SER A 252 15.08 -11.04 12.50
CA SER A 252 15.29 -10.80 13.94
C SER A 252 14.89 -9.42 14.48
N LEU A 253 14.55 -8.48 13.59
CA LEU A 253 14.05 -7.14 13.94
C LEU A 253 12.52 -7.02 13.97
N LEU A 254 11.78 -8.04 13.51
CA LEU A 254 10.35 -8.20 13.77
C LEU A 254 10.18 -8.63 15.24
N GLU A 255 9.25 -7.98 15.95
CA GLU A 255 9.12 -8.16 17.42
C GLU A 255 8.01 -9.11 17.83
N LEU A 256 7.12 -9.48 16.90
CA LEU A 256 5.98 -10.37 17.11
C LEU A 256 6.00 -11.49 16.08
N THR A 257 5.64 -12.69 16.52
CA THR A 257 5.26 -13.81 15.66
C THR A 257 4.15 -13.45 14.68
N THR A 258 4.23 -14.00 13.48
CA THR A 258 3.14 -13.97 12.48
C THR A 258 2.11 -15.06 12.76
N PHE A 259 0.98 -15.06 12.04
CA PHE A 259 0.07 -16.20 12.09
C PHE A 259 0.71 -17.48 11.54
N ALA A 260 1.67 -17.37 10.60
CA ALA A 260 2.40 -18.52 10.08
C ALA A 260 3.39 -19.11 11.11
N ASP A 261 4.13 -18.27 11.86
CA ASP A 261 4.98 -18.76 12.96
C ASP A 261 4.16 -19.55 14.00
N GLU A 262 2.97 -19.07 14.36
CA GLU A 262 2.10 -19.69 15.38
C GLU A 262 1.42 -20.97 14.85
N ILE A 263 0.90 -20.96 13.62
CA ILE A 263 0.24 -22.12 13.01
C ILE A 263 1.24 -23.26 12.78
N ASP A 264 2.42 -22.96 12.26
CA ASP A 264 3.43 -23.99 12.01
C ASP A 264 3.88 -24.67 13.33
N LEU A 265 4.12 -23.87 14.37
CA LEU A 265 4.40 -24.38 15.71
C LEU A 265 3.23 -25.20 16.29
N ALA A 266 1.98 -24.80 16.06
CA ALA A 266 0.79 -25.53 16.51
C ALA A 266 0.66 -26.91 15.85
N TYR A 267 1.03 -27.03 14.56
CA TYR A 267 1.14 -28.29 13.84
C TYR A 267 2.48 -29.02 14.05
N GLY A 268 3.38 -28.48 14.87
CA GLY A 268 4.65 -29.11 15.25
C GLY A 268 5.73 -29.09 14.16
N ASN A 269 5.74 -28.03 13.35
CA ASN A 269 6.52 -27.87 12.11
C ASN A 269 6.19 -28.93 11.04
N ALA A 270 4.91 -29.32 10.96
CA ALA A 270 4.41 -30.23 9.93
C ALA A 270 3.77 -29.48 8.75
N SER A 271 3.37 -28.22 8.96
CA SER A 271 2.84 -27.35 7.92
C SER A 271 3.96 -26.94 6.96
N ARG A 272 3.63 -26.74 5.68
CA ARG A 272 4.55 -26.11 4.74
C ARG A 272 4.28 -24.62 4.74
N VAL A 273 5.20 -23.86 5.32
CA VAL A 273 5.21 -22.41 5.22
C VAL A 273 6.15 -21.98 4.08
N GLY A 274 5.63 -21.17 3.16
CA GLY A 274 6.36 -20.76 1.96
C GLY A 274 6.08 -19.34 1.50
N MET A 275 7.05 -18.73 0.83
CA MET A 275 6.92 -17.37 0.32
C MET A 275 7.64 -17.13 -1.01
N LEU A 276 6.94 -16.45 -1.92
CA LEU A 276 7.50 -15.76 -3.09
C LEU A 276 7.40 -14.23 -2.93
N GLY A 277 8.50 -13.59 -2.51
CA GLY A 277 8.56 -12.14 -2.30
C GLY A 277 9.33 -11.35 -3.35
N PHE A 278 9.19 -10.02 -3.35
CA PHE A 278 10.05 -9.10 -4.10
C PHE A 278 10.97 -8.31 -3.16
N LYS A 279 12.23 -8.77 -3.00
CA LYS A 279 13.15 -8.35 -1.92
C LYS A 279 12.64 -8.74 -0.51
N SER A 280 13.42 -8.41 0.51
CA SER A 280 13.21 -8.83 1.89
C SER A 280 12.15 -8.03 2.66
N TRP A 281 11.70 -6.88 2.14
CA TRP A 281 10.69 -6.04 2.81
C TRP A 281 9.35 -6.78 3.05
N HIS A 282 9.08 -7.83 2.29
CA HIS A 282 7.85 -8.62 2.31
C HIS A 282 7.89 -9.81 3.27
N LEU A 283 9.07 -10.17 3.79
CA LEU A 283 9.27 -11.27 4.73
C LEU A 283 8.32 -11.31 5.95
N PRO A 284 7.94 -10.18 6.58
CA PRO A 284 7.13 -10.24 7.80
C PRO A 284 5.65 -10.56 7.55
N MET A 285 5.24 -10.89 6.32
CA MET A 285 4.01 -11.68 6.13
C MET A 285 4.18 -13.11 6.63
N MET A 286 5.32 -13.74 6.29
CA MET A 286 5.59 -15.14 6.52
C MET A 286 6.04 -15.37 7.96
N GLY A 287 7.10 -14.72 8.42
CA GLY A 287 7.62 -14.92 9.78
C GLY A 287 9.13 -15.09 9.83
N HIS A 288 9.61 -15.91 10.75
CA HIS A 288 11.02 -15.95 11.14
C HIS A 288 11.76 -17.25 10.78
N GLY A 289 11.06 -18.33 10.39
CA GLY A 289 11.66 -19.65 10.17
C GLY A 289 12.52 -20.09 11.36
N LEU A 290 13.78 -20.45 11.13
CA LEU A 290 14.69 -20.95 12.18
C LEU A 290 15.02 -19.92 13.28
N ALA A 291 14.61 -18.66 13.14
CA ALA A 291 14.70 -17.67 14.21
C ALA A 291 13.51 -17.71 15.18
N THR A 292 12.41 -18.39 14.84
CA THR A 292 11.33 -18.73 15.77
C THR A 292 11.80 -19.83 16.74
N PRO A 293 11.67 -19.66 18.08
CA PRO A 293 12.10 -20.68 19.04
C PRO A 293 11.34 -22.00 18.89
N GLY A 294 11.98 -22.99 18.25
CA GLY A 294 11.37 -24.29 17.95
C GLY A 294 10.83 -24.44 16.52
N GLY A 295 10.88 -23.37 15.72
CA GLY A 295 10.52 -23.35 14.30
C GLY A 295 11.54 -24.07 13.42
N ASP A 296 11.12 -24.41 12.19
CA ASP A 296 11.95 -25.05 11.18
C ASP A 296 12.40 -24.08 10.05
N ALA A 297 12.77 -24.57 8.86
CA ALA A 297 13.32 -23.75 7.77
C ALA A 297 12.31 -23.50 6.64
N ASP A 298 11.32 -22.63 6.88
CA ASP A 298 10.32 -22.16 5.90
C ASP A 298 10.92 -21.89 4.51
N GLN A 299 10.12 -22.08 3.47
CA GLN A 299 10.59 -21.94 2.09
C GLN A 299 10.56 -20.50 1.61
N LEU A 300 11.72 -19.86 1.46
CA LEU A 300 11.85 -18.51 0.94
C LEU A 300 12.42 -18.46 -0.48
N THR A 301 11.68 -17.79 -1.38
CA THR A 301 12.18 -17.37 -2.70
C THR A 301 11.91 -15.87 -2.92
N LEU A 302 12.95 -15.09 -3.24
CA LEU A 302 12.85 -13.66 -3.53
C LEU A 302 13.26 -13.32 -4.97
N ILE A 303 12.36 -12.68 -5.72
CA ILE A 303 12.61 -12.06 -7.02
C ILE A 303 13.10 -10.64 -6.76
N GLY A 304 14.41 -10.39 -6.80
CA GLY A 304 14.91 -9.04 -6.52
C GLY A 304 16.36 -8.76 -6.94
N GLY A 305 17.03 -9.72 -7.59
CA GLY A 305 18.34 -9.51 -8.20
C GLY A 305 18.24 -9.09 -9.67
N GLU A 306 19.36 -8.61 -10.20
CA GLU A 306 19.54 -8.40 -11.65
C GLU A 306 19.20 -9.67 -12.45
N GLU A 307 18.73 -9.48 -13.69
CA GLU A 307 18.28 -10.54 -14.61
C GLU A 307 17.21 -11.51 -14.06
N GLY A 308 16.55 -11.17 -12.95
CA GLY A 308 15.50 -12.00 -12.34
C GLY A 308 16.04 -13.16 -11.52
N ARG A 309 17.26 -13.03 -11.00
CA ARG A 309 17.85 -14.02 -10.07
C ARG A 309 16.99 -14.19 -8.82
N LEU A 310 16.67 -15.45 -8.53
CA LEU A 310 15.96 -15.88 -7.34
C LEU A 310 16.93 -16.13 -6.17
N SER A 311 16.49 -15.92 -4.93
CA SER A 311 17.33 -16.14 -3.74
C SER A 311 16.53 -16.17 -2.43
N GLY A 312 16.98 -16.90 -1.42
CA GLY A 312 16.47 -16.81 -0.04
C GLY A 312 17.61 -16.54 0.96
N ASN A 313 17.52 -17.08 2.18
CA ASN A 313 18.58 -16.93 3.19
C ASN A 313 18.76 -18.22 4.01
N PRO A 314 19.81 -19.02 3.75
CA PRO A 314 20.02 -20.32 4.39
C PRO A 314 20.32 -20.25 5.89
N ASN A 315 20.47 -19.05 6.47
CA ASN A 315 20.60 -18.88 7.92
C ASN A 315 19.25 -19.03 8.66
N PHE A 316 18.13 -18.79 7.98
CA PHE A 316 16.79 -18.77 8.58
C PHE A 316 15.75 -19.59 7.80
N TYR A 317 15.95 -19.75 6.49
CA TYR A 317 14.95 -20.28 5.55
C TYR A 317 15.59 -21.26 4.57
N SER A 318 14.80 -22.19 4.05
CA SER A 318 15.19 -23.02 2.90
C SER A 318 14.90 -22.31 1.58
N THR A 319 15.59 -22.69 0.50
CA THR A 319 15.26 -22.25 -0.87
C THR A 319 15.41 -23.46 -1.81
N PRO A 320 14.38 -23.84 -2.58
CA PRO A 320 14.47 -25.01 -3.46
C PRO A 320 15.63 -24.87 -4.48
N PRO A 321 16.53 -25.86 -4.62
CA PRO A 321 17.73 -25.71 -5.47
C PRO A 321 17.46 -25.41 -6.94
N TYR A 322 16.30 -25.79 -7.48
CA TYR A 322 15.92 -25.49 -8.87
C TYR A 322 15.49 -24.03 -9.11
N MET A 323 15.45 -23.20 -8.06
CA MET A 323 15.28 -21.74 -8.20
C MET A 323 16.54 -21.06 -8.77
N ASP A 324 17.72 -21.68 -8.61
CA ASP A 324 18.91 -21.20 -9.31
C ASP A 324 18.77 -21.37 -10.83
N GLY A 325 19.02 -20.31 -11.58
CA GLY A 325 18.82 -20.27 -13.03
C GLY A 325 17.36 -20.47 -13.51
N PHE A 326 16.35 -20.26 -12.66
CA PHE A 326 14.96 -20.59 -12.99
C PHE A 326 14.48 -19.97 -14.33
N PRO A 327 13.99 -20.77 -15.30
CA PRO A 327 13.79 -20.30 -16.66
C PRO A 327 12.40 -19.68 -16.89
N GLY A 328 12.37 -18.58 -17.64
CA GLY A 328 11.13 -18.04 -18.21
C GLY A 328 11.21 -16.57 -18.60
N LEU A 329 11.89 -15.75 -17.81
CA LEU A 329 11.90 -14.28 -17.97
C LEU A 329 12.26 -13.82 -19.39
N LYS A 330 13.38 -14.28 -19.95
CA LYS A 330 13.83 -13.92 -21.32
C LYS A 330 12.80 -14.29 -22.40
N ARG A 331 12.03 -15.37 -22.21
CA ARG A 331 10.90 -15.74 -23.10
C ARG A 331 9.72 -14.78 -22.95
N PHE A 332 9.33 -14.43 -21.72
CA PHE A 332 8.23 -13.50 -21.48
C PHE A 332 8.55 -12.09 -21.97
N ALA A 333 9.78 -11.62 -21.76
CA ALA A 333 10.28 -10.36 -22.31
C ALA A 333 10.20 -10.31 -23.83
N ALA A 334 10.67 -11.35 -24.52
CA ALA A 334 10.58 -11.45 -25.98
C ALA A 334 9.14 -11.60 -26.50
N GLN A 335 8.21 -12.11 -25.69
CA GLN A 335 6.77 -12.11 -26.01
C GLN A 335 6.12 -10.73 -25.80
N LEU A 336 6.61 -9.95 -24.83
CA LEU A 336 6.11 -8.60 -24.56
C LEU A 336 6.60 -7.59 -25.59
N ASP A 337 7.86 -7.65 -25.99
CA ASP A 337 8.44 -6.95 -27.15
C ASP A 337 7.52 -7.12 -28.38
N ARG A 338 7.20 -8.38 -28.73
CA ARG A 338 6.27 -8.71 -29.82
C ARG A 338 4.80 -8.32 -29.63
N SER A 339 4.40 -7.79 -28.48
CA SER A 339 2.98 -7.49 -28.21
C SER A 339 2.48 -6.20 -28.85
N ASP A 340 3.37 -5.27 -29.23
CA ASP A 340 3.01 -4.04 -29.95
C ASP A 340 3.10 -4.16 -31.49
N GLY A 341 3.45 -5.35 -31.98
CA GLY A 341 3.61 -5.67 -33.39
C GLY A 341 5.04 -5.52 -33.92
N LYS A 342 6.03 -5.15 -33.09
CA LYS A 342 7.45 -5.06 -33.47
C LYS A 342 8.30 -6.12 -32.78
N ALA A 343 9.57 -6.19 -33.14
CA ALA A 343 10.56 -7.00 -32.45
C ALA A 343 11.87 -6.19 -32.39
N ASP A 344 11.78 -5.00 -31.79
CA ASP A 344 12.86 -4.02 -31.74
C ASP A 344 13.56 -3.96 -30.36
N GLY A 345 13.25 -4.91 -29.48
CA GLY A 345 13.80 -5.05 -28.14
C GLY A 345 13.13 -4.15 -27.11
N LYS A 346 11.96 -3.58 -27.44
CA LYS A 346 11.26 -2.59 -26.63
C LYS A 346 9.77 -2.89 -26.49
N TRP A 347 9.19 -2.37 -25.43
CA TRP A 347 7.76 -2.31 -25.19
C TRP A 347 7.44 -0.93 -24.63
N LEU A 348 6.50 -0.21 -25.25
CA LEU A 348 6.22 1.20 -24.93
C LEU A 348 7.49 2.09 -24.89
N GLY A 349 8.47 1.77 -25.74
CA GLY A 349 9.75 2.49 -25.87
C GLY A 349 10.88 2.05 -24.92
N ASN A 350 10.58 1.23 -23.91
CA ASN A 350 11.53 0.77 -22.88
C ASN A 350 11.93 -0.70 -23.10
N SER A 351 13.14 -1.11 -22.70
CA SER A 351 13.52 -2.53 -22.82
C SER A 351 12.87 -3.36 -21.70
N PRO A 352 12.13 -4.45 -22.02
CA PRO A 352 11.41 -5.24 -21.00
C PRO A 352 12.27 -5.87 -19.90
N LEU A 353 13.59 -5.96 -20.10
CA LEU A 353 14.55 -6.51 -19.14
C LEU A 353 15.35 -5.45 -18.37
N ALA A 354 15.26 -4.18 -18.75
CA ALA A 354 16.05 -3.12 -18.10
C ALA A 354 15.55 -2.79 -16.69
N MET A 355 14.24 -2.93 -16.45
CA MET A 355 13.58 -2.60 -15.19
C MET A 355 12.44 -3.59 -14.90
N HIS A 356 12.02 -3.65 -13.63
CA HIS A 356 11.02 -4.59 -13.10
C HIS A 356 9.59 -4.01 -13.21
N ASP A 357 9.20 -3.58 -14.41
CA ASP A 357 8.16 -2.54 -14.59
C ASP A 357 7.09 -2.87 -15.64
N ASN A 358 6.91 -4.16 -15.93
CA ASN A 358 6.12 -4.56 -17.09
C ASN A 358 5.54 -5.98 -16.97
N PRO A 359 4.54 -6.34 -17.80
CA PRO A 359 3.85 -7.63 -17.74
C PRO A 359 4.74 -8.89 -17.85
N ALA A 360 5.97 -8.80 -18.37
CA ALA A 360 6.86 -9.96 -18.45
C ALA A 360 7.32 -10.43 -17.06
N TRP A 361 7.50 -9.50 -16.13
CA TRP A 361 7.88 -9.78 -14.75
C TRP A 361 6.73 -10.38 -13.94
N VAL A 362 5.50 -9.90 -14.14
CA VAL A 362 4.30 -10.51 -13.52
C VAL A 362 4.15 -11.97 -13.95
N ARG A 363 4.30 -12.27 -15.24
CA ARG A 363 4.27 -13.66 -15.77
C ARG A 363 5.43 -14.51 -15.27
N TYR A 364 6.59 -13.91 -14.99
CA TYR A 364 7.71 -14.61 -14.39
C TYR A 364 7.42 -14.96 -12.92
N ALA A 365 6.89 -14.02 -12.13
CA ALA A 365 6.46 -14.26 -10.76
C ALA A 365 5.34 -15.33 -10.68
N GLU A 366 4.31 -15.21 -11.52
CA GLU A 366 3.25 -16.24 -11.68
C GLU A 366 3.85 -17.63 -11.94
N ARG A 367 4.83 -17.71 -12.86
CA ARG A 367 5.46 -18.99 -13.20
C ARG A 367 6.24 -19.57 -12.02
N VAL A 368 7.01 -18.75 -11.29
CA VAL A 368 7.73 -19.20 -10.09
C VAL A 368 6.74 -19.68 -9.03
N LEU A 369 5.70 -18.89 -8.74
CA LEU A 369 4.64 -19.21 -7.79
C LEU A 369 4.02 -20.59 -8.05
N VAL A 370 3.41 -20.77 -9.23
CA VAL A 370 2.69 -22.01 -9.55
C VAL A 370 3.65 -23.20 -9.61
N THR A 371 4.89 -23.01 -10.07
CA THR A 371 5.90 -24.09 -10.08
C THR A 371 6.35 -24.46 -8.66
N THR A 372 6.37 -23.51 -7.71
CA THR A 372 6.69 -23.78 -6.30
C THR A 372 5.58 -24.60 -5.66
N LEU A 373 4.33 -24.13 -5.78
CA LEU A 373 3.15 -24.85 -5.26
C LEU A 373 3.11 -26.31 -5.78
N GLU A 374 3.30 -26.49 -7.09
CA GLU A 374 3.27 -27.81 -7.75
C GLU A 374 4.41 -28.74 -7.32
N ARG A 375 5.65 -28.23 -7.20
CA ARG A 375 6.83 -29.09 -6.96
C ARG A 375 7.09 -29.40 -5.50
N GLU A 376 6.76 -28.47 -4.63
CA GLU A 376 6.95 -28.63 -3.19
C GLU A 376 5.76 -29.33 -2.52
N GLY A 377 4.62 -29.42 -3.22
CA GLY A 377 3.45 -30.17 -2.78
C GLY A 377 2.56 -29.42 -1.80
N TYR A 378 2.37 -28.12 -2.00
CA TYR A 378 1.50 -27.30 -1.14
C TYR A 378 0.03 -27.75 -1.27
N GLY A 379 -0.61 -28.04 -0.15
CA GLY A 379 -1.97 -28.60 -0.04
C GLY A 379 -2.09 -30.05 -0.44
N SER A 380 -1.01 -30.85 -0.35
CA SER A 380 -0.99 -32.24 -0.87
C SER A 380 -1.40 -33.33 0.13
N ASP A 381 -1.39 -33.05 1.44
CA ASP A 381 -1.85 -33.99 2.49
C ASP A 381 -3.00 -33.39 3.31
N GLU A 382 -3.13 -33.64 4.62
CA GLU A 382 -4.22 -33.11 5.47
C GLU A 382 -3.71 -32.11 6.52
N VAL A 383 -2.40 -31.86 6.60
CA VAL A 383 -1.85 -30.77 7.40
C VAL A 383 -2.01 -29.48 6.61
N PRO A 384 -2.45 -28.36 7.23
CA PRO A 384 -2.64 -27.12 6.50
C PRO A 384 -1.32 -26.44 6.15
N ASP A 385 -1.21 -26.00 4.91
CA ASP A 385 -0.06 -25.27 4.39
C ASP A 385 -0.36 -23.77 4.21
N LEU A 386 0.67 -22.93 4.32
CA LEU A 386 0.56 -21.47 4.19
C LEU A 386 1.52 -20.97 3.10
N PHE A 387 0.99 -20.30 2.07
CA PHE A 387 1.82 -19.69 1.02
C PHE A 387 1.59 -18.18 0.86
N PHE A 388 2.66 -17.42 0.94
CA PHE A 388 2.66 -15.96 0.83
C PHE A 388 3.25 -15.50 -0.50
N THR A 389 2.65 -14.51 -1.13
CA THR A 389 3.18 -13.95 -2.38
C THR A 389 2.80 -12.49 -2.56
N ASN A 390 3.67 -11.71 -3.20
CA ASN A 390 3.35 -10.34 -3.59
C ASN A 390 3.68 -10.04 -5.05
N PHE A 391 2.81 -9.27 -5.71
CA PHE A 391 3.04 -8.76 -7.06
C PHE A 391 3.50 -7.29 -6.98
N LYS A 392 4.82 -7.07 -6.87
CA LYS A 392 5.46 -5.75 -6.72
C LYS A 392 5.43 -4.85 -7.96
N ILE A 393 5.12 -5.41 -9.12
CA ILE A 393 5.33 -4.72 -10.41
C ILE A 393 4.41 -3.51 -10.58
N SER A 394 3.19 -3.55 -10.02
CA SER A 394 2.28 -2.41 -9.99
C SER A 394 2.87 -1.21 -9.24
N ASP A 395 3.39 -1.42 -8.03
CA ASP A 395 4.07 -0.37 -7.25
C ASP A 395 5.26 0.26 -8.01
N ILE A 396 6.14 -0.57 -8.58
CA ILE A 396 7.31 -0.11 -9.34
C ILE A 396 6.90 0.75 -10.53
N VAL A 397 5.88 0.32 -11.27
CA VAL A 397 5.28 1.10 -12.37
C VAL A 397 4.64 2.39 -11.86
N GLY A 398 3.99 2.34 -10.70
CA GLY A 398 3.44 3.51 -10.04
C GLY A 398 4.53 4.54 -9.70
N HIS A 399 5.71 4.09 -9.25
CA HIS A 399 6.85 4.96 -8.99
C HIS A 399 7.48 5.56 -10.26
N GLN A 400 7.59 4.80 -11.36
CA GLN A 400 8.24 5.31 -12.59
C GLN A 400 7.29 6.12 -13.50
N TYR A 401 6.00 5.77 -13.52
CA TYR A 401 5.06 6.20 -14.55
C TYR A 401 3.73 6.74 -13.99
N THR A 402 3.50 6.69 -12.67
CA THR A 402 2.22 6.94 -11.99
C THR A 402 1.14 5.87 -12.24
N MET A 403 0.12 5.85 -11.37
CA MET A 403 -1.07 5.01 -11.51
C MET A 403 -1.89 5.28 -12.79
N ASP A 404 -1.71 6.45 -13.42
CA ASP A 404 -2.43 6.88 -14.62
C ASP A 404 -1.83 6.34 -15.93
N SER A 405 -0.69 5.65 -15.86
CA SER A 405 0.07 5.20 -17.03
C SER A 405 -0.57 4.04 -17.80
N PRO A 406 -0.31 3.93 -19.12
CA PRO A 406 -0.64 2.73 -19.88
C PRO A 406 0.16 1.51 -19.39
N GLN A 407 1.34 1.70 -18.82
CA GLN A 407 2.10 0.65 -18.12
C GLN A 407 1.29 0.05 -16.97
N MET A 408 0.73 0.89 -16.09
CA MET A 408 -0.10 0.45 -14.96
C MET A 408 -1.29 -0.38 -15.46
N ARG A 409 -2.00 0.12 -16.49
CA ARG A 409 -3.14 -0.58 -17.09
C ARG A 409 -2.78 -2.01 -17.52
N GLU A 410 -1.69 -2.20 -18.26
CA GLU A 410 -1.31 -3.53 -18.73
C GLU A 410 -0.70 -4.42 -17.61
N VAL A 411 -0.11 -3.83 -16.56
CA VAL A 411 0.36 -4.58 -15.38
C VAL A 411 -0.79 -5.07 -14.51
N ILE A 412 -1.82 -4.26 -14.22
CA ILE A 412 -3.04 -4.70 -13.52
C ILE A 412 -3.70 -5.86 -14.28
N LYS A 413 -3.82 -5.74 -15.61
CA LYS A 413 -4.30 -6.80 -16.50
C LYS A 413 -3.44 -8.06 -16.44
N ALA A 414 -2.13 -7.94 -16.33
CA ALA A 414 -1.24 -9.09 -16.17
C ALA A 414 -1.45 -9.77 -14.80
N GLN A 415 -1.60 -8.99 -13.72
CA GLN A 415 -1.83 -9.48 -12.36
C GLN A 415 -3.17 -10.20 -12.24
N ASP A 416 -4.23 -9.69 -12.87
CA ASP A 416 -5.53 -10.35 -12.92
C ASP A 416 -5.51 -11.68 -13.70
N ASN A 417 -4.78 -11.72 -14.82
CA ASN A 417 -4.57 -12.98 -15.55
C ASN A 417 -3.79 -14.00 -14.71
N ALA A 418 -2.78 -13.57 -13.95
CA ALA A 418 -2.04 -14.42 -13.03
C ALA A 418 -2.92 -14.93 -11.88
N LEU A 419 -3.77 -14.07 -11.29
CA LEU A 419 -4.78 -14.46 -10.29
C LEU A 419 -5.73 -15.52 -10.85
N ARG A 420 -6.29 -15.32 -12.06
CA ARG A 420 -7.15 -16.32 -12.72
C ARG A 420 -6.44 -17.66 -12.90
N ASN A 421 -5.17 -17.64 -13.29
CA ASN A 421 -4.40 -18.84 -13.54
C ASN A 421 -4.02 -19.57 -12.23
N LEU A 422 -3.73 -18.83 -11.16
CA LEU A 422 -3.52 -19.36 -9.81
C LEU A 422 -4.80 -20.02 -9.26
N VAL A 423 -5.92 -19.29 -9.23
CA VAL A 423 -7.22 -19.84 -8.79
C VAL A 423 -7.58 -21.07 -9.61
N GLY A 424 -7.41 -21.01 -10.93
CA GLY A 424 -7.68 -22.17 -11.80
C GLY A 424 -6.73 -23.35 -11.59
N TYR A 425 -5.49 -23.15 -11.10
CA TYR A 425 -4.59 -24.23 -10.67
C TYR A 425 -5.10 -24.84 -9.37
N LEU A 426 -5.38 -24.01 -8.37
CA LEU A 426 -5.91 -24.43 -7.07
C LEU A 426 -7.23 -25.21 -7.24
N ASP A 427 -8.18 -24.73 -8.04
CA ASP A 427 -9.45 -25.41 -8.39
C ASP A 427 -9.29 -26.83 -8.96
N ARG A 428 -8.17 -27.13 -9.63
CA ARG A 428 -7.94 -28.44 -10.26
C ARG A 428 -7.13 -29.38 -9.40
N GLU A 429 -6.01 -28.90 -8.89
CA GLU A 429 -4.97 -29.74 -8.29
C GLU A 429 -5.11 -29.83 -6.75
N VAL A 430 -5.48 -28.74 -6.08
CA VAL A 430 -5.61 -28.68 -4.60
C VAL A 430 -7.06 -28.86 -4.16
N ARG A 431 -8.00 -28.13 -4.77
CA ARG A 431 -9.46 -28.03 -4.53
C ARG A 431 -9.89 -27.47 -3.18
N ASP A 432 -9.12 -27.80 -2.17
CA ASP A 432 -9.37 -27.59 -0.76
C ASP A 432 -8.46 -26.46 -0.24
N TYR A 433 -8.87 -25.22 -0.47
CA TYR A 433 -8.01 -24.05 -0.28
C TYR A 433 -8.79 -22.77 0.02
N VAL A 434 -8.06 -21.78 0.54
CA VAL A 434 -8.48 -20.37 0.63
C VAL A 434 -7.45 -19.48 -0.04
N VAL A 435 -7.91 -18.49 -0.80
CA VAL A 435 -7.09 -17.37 -1.30
C VAL A 435 -7.55 -16.10 -0.61
N ILE A 436 -6.59 -15.37 -0.04
CA ILE A 436 -6.77 -14.05 0.55
C ILE A 436 -6.03 -13.06 -0.35
N LEU A 437 -6.73 -12.12 -0.96
CA LEU A 437 -6.16 -11.06 -1.79
C LEU A 437 -6.34 -9.70 -1.13
N THR A 438 -5.24 -8.95 -0.99
CA THR A 438 -5.25 -7.56 -0.52
C THR A 438 -4.23 -6.70 -1.28
N ALA A 439 -4.13 -5.43 -0.92
CA ALA A 439 -2.97 -4.58 -1.23
C ALA A 439 -2.33 -4.05 0.06
N ASP A 440 -1.08 -3.62 -0.03
CA ASP A 440 -0.31 -3.09 1.11
C ASP A 440 -0.43 -1.56 1.25
N HIS A 441 -0.84 -0.89 0.18
CA HIS A 441 -1.31 0.50 0.11
C HIS A 441 -1.97 0.79 -1.25
N GLY A 442 -2.64 1.94 -1.35
CA GLY A 442 -2.98 2.57 -2.63
C GLY A 442 -1.80 3.30 -3.28
N HIS A 443 -2.04 3.93 -4.42
CA HIS A 443 -1.00 4.69 -5.14
C HIS A 443 -1.33 6.17 -5.26
N VAL A 444 -0.30 6.99 -5.46
CA VAL A 444 -0.45 8.43 -5.67
C VAL A 444 -0.91 8.74 -7.12
N PRO A 445 -1.99 9.52 -7.30
CA PRO A 445 -2.40 10.07 -8.61
C PRO A 445 -1.31 10.89 -9.29
N SER A 446 -1.33 10.99 -10.63
CA SER A 446 -0.38 11.90 -11.28
C SER A 446 -0.56 13.35 -10.83
N ALA A 447 0.54 14.10 -10.78
CA ALA A 447 0.51 15.53 -10.47
C ALA A 447 -0.32 16.27 -11.53
N GLU A 448 -0.23 15.87 -12.80
CA GLU A 448 -1.02 16.34 -13.95
C GLU A 448 -2.52 16.25 -13.69
N ARG A 449 -2.99 15.18 -13.02
CA ARG A 449 -4.41 14.95 -12.73
C ARG A 449 -4.91 15.74 -11.52
N THR A 450 -4.07 15.95 -10.52
CA THR A 450 -4.51 16.42 -9.18
C THR A 450 -4.10 17.84 -8.81
N GLY A 451 -3.16 18.44 -9.54
CA GLY A 451 -2.53 19.68 -9.08
C GLY A 451 -1.47 19.47 -7.99
N ALA A 452 -1.21 18.25 -7.52
CA ALA A 452 -0.28 17.96 -6.44
C ALA A 452 1.16 18.44 -6.72
N TRP A 453 1.83 19.00 -5.71
CA TRP A 453 3.27 19.25 -5.73
C TRP A 453 4.04 18.01 -5.22
N PRO A 454 5.04 17.52 -5.95
CA PRO A 454 5.96 16.50 -5.46
C PRO A 454 7.02 17.13 -4.56
N VAL A 455 7.01 16.79 -3.28
CA VAL A 455 7.94 17.34 -2.28
C VAL A 455 9.29 16.63 -2.37
N GLY A 456 10.29 17.35 -2.85
CA GLY A 456 11.65 16.86 -3.03
C GLY A 456 12.42 16.85 -1.71
N ASN A 457 12.48 15.71 -1.02
CA ASN A 457 13.23 15.55 0.23
C ASN A 457 14.71 15.99 0.14
N GLY A 458 15.36 15.76 -1.00
CA GLY A 458 16.76 16.16 -1.20
C GLY A 458 16.97 17.68 -1.23
N GLU A 459 15.94 18.45 -1.59
CA GLU A 459 15.99 19.91 -1.48
C GLU A 459 15.57 20.40 -0.10
N LEU A 460 14.54 19.79 0.48
CA LEU A 460 14.12 20.04 1.86
C LEU A 460 15.27 19.91 2.87
N VAL A 461 16.10 18.86 2.74
CA VAL A 461 17.28 18.69 3.62
C VAL A 461 18.37 19.72 3.32
N SER A 462 18.64 20.01 2.04
CA SER A 462 19.58 21.05 1.59
C SER A 462 19.20 22.45 2.11
N ASP A 463 17.92 22.77 2.15
CA ASP A 463 17.39 24.04 2.66
C ASP A 463 17.39 24.08 4.18
N LEU A 464 17.07 22.96 4.84
CA LEU A 464 17.16 22.83 6.30
C LEU A 464 18.59 23.06 6.79
N ASP A 465 19.57 22.38 6.19
CA ASP A 465 20.99 22.52 6.52
C ASP A 465 21.47 23.97 6.28
N ARG A 466 20.98 24.63 5.22
CA ARG A 466 21.31 26.03 4.92
C ARG A 466 20.62 27.02 5.87
N HIS A 467 19.39 26.75 6.30
CA HIS A 467 18.63 27.63 7.20
C HIS A 467 19.26 27.71 8.60
N PHE A 468 19.89 26.62 9.05
CA PHE A 468 20.54 26.51 10.35
C PHE A 468 22.07 26.61 10.29
N ASP A 469 22.62 27.20 9.22
CA ASP A 469 24.06 27.46 9.02
C ASP A 469 24.97 26.22 9.21
N MET A 470 24.51 25.04 8.80
CA MET A 470 25.27 23.79 8.90
C MET A 470 26.55 23.83 8.04
N THR A 471 27.65 23.28 8.57
CA THR A 471 28.92 23.15 7.86
C THR A 471 28.76 22.46 6.51
N THR A 472 29.35 23.01 5.45
CA THR A 472 29.34 22.39 4.12
C THR A 472 29.92 20.96 4.16
N GLY A 473 29.07 19.97 3.86
CA GLY A 473 29.43 18.55 3.86
C GLY A 473 28.99 17.78 5.12
N GLU A 474 28.44 18.47 6.11
CA GLU A 474 27.73 17.90 7.25
C GLU A 474 26.20 18.10 7.06
N SER A 475 25.37 17.45 7.87
CA SER A 475 23.91 17.59 7.81
C SER A 475 23.26 17.38 9.18
N LEU A 476 22.14 18.07 9.40
CA LEU A 476 21.20 17.88 10.50
C LEU A 476 20.39 16.58 10.41
N VAL A 477 20.44 15.88 9.28
CA VAL A 477 19.63 14.69 8.98
C VAL A 477 20.54 13.48 8.76
N ASP A 478 20.44 12.48 9.64
CA ASP A 478 21.09 11.17 9.45
C ASP A 478 20.53 10.48 8.20
N GLN A 479 19.21 10.51 8.04
CA GLN A 479 18.48 9.92 6.91
C GLN A 479 17.06 10.50 6.78
N SER A 480 16.60 10.78 5.56
CA SER A 480 15.20 11.14 5.28
C SER A 480 14.38 9.94 4.81
N THR A 481 13.08 9.94 5.11
CA THR A 481 12.10 8.95 4.62
C THR A 481 10.94 9.66 3.92
N SER A 482 10.01 8.89 3.33
CA SER A 482 8.79 9.45 2.70
C SER A 482 7.88 10.24 3.66
N THR A 483 8.07 10.20 4.99
CA THR A 483 7.19 10.87 5.97
C THR A 483 7.91 11.48 7.16
N GLY A 484 9.24 11.53 7.17
CA GLY A 484 9.99 12.05 8.31
C GLY A 484 11.50 12.08 8.15
N LEU A 485 12.17 12.46 9.22
CA LEU A 485 13.63 12.61 9.31
C LEU A 485 14.16 11.87 10.55
N PHE A 486 15.22 11.08 10.37
CA PHE A 486 16.13 10.70 11.44
C PHE A 486 17.14 11.84 11.62
N LEU A 487 17.21 12.39 12.83
CA LEU A 487 17.94 13.63 13.08
C LEU A 487 19.34 13.35 13.67
N ASN A 488 20.33 14.07 13.15
CA ASN A 488 21.69 14.08 13.67
C ASN A 488 21.73 14.90 14.98
N PHE A 489 21.45 14.24 16.10
CA PHE A 489 21.42 14.88 17.41
C PHE A 489 22.76 15.51 17.82
N ASP A 490 23.88 15.11 17.21
CA ASP A 490 25.20 15.67 17.53
C ASP A 490 25.40 17.02 16.84
N ALA A 491 25.04 17.13 15.55
CA ALA A 491 25.01 18.41 14.84
C ALA A 491 24.01 19.40 15.48
N MET A 492 22.81 18.93 15.84
CA MET A 492 21.82 19.76 16.54
C MET A 492 22.37 20.35 17.86
N ARG A 493 23.16 19.58 18.63
CA ARG A 493 23.78 20.07 19.86
C ARG A 493 24.92 21.08 19.61
N GLN A 494 25.61 20.99 18.48
CA GLN A 494 26.65 21.95 18.10
C GLN A 494 26.06 23.29 17.67
N LEU A 495 24.91 23.27 17.00
CA LEU A 495 24.18 24.45 16.55
C LEU A 495 23.18 25.01 17.58
N GLU A 496 23.11 24.39 18.78
CA GLU A 496 22.18 24.74 19.88
C GLU A 496 20.68 24.72 19.49
N ILE A 497 20.30 23.96 18.45
CA ILE A 497 18.91 23.86 17.97
C ILE A 497 18.16 22.62 18.50
N THR A 498 16.83 22.70 18.49
CA THR A 498 15.94 21.61 18.89
C THR A 498 15.15 21.05 17.70
N GLY A 499 14.57 19.86 17.88
CA GLY A 499 13.66 19.30 16.88
C GLY A 499 12.36 20.10 16.70
N ASN A 500 12.03 20.98 17.66
CA ASN A 500 10.90 21.89 17.52
C ASN A 500 11.22 23.03 16.55
N ASP A 501 12.46 23.52 16.52
CA ASP A 501 12.89 24.57 15.60
C ASP A 501 12.90 24.04 14.16
N ILE A 502 13.40 22.82 13.96
CA ILE A 502 13.30 22.09 12.69
C ILE A 502 11.83 21.90 12.28
N ALA A 503 10.95 21.50 13.21
CA ALA A 503 9.53 21.35 12.91
C ALA A 503 8.83 22.69 12.60
N MET A 504 9.22 23.80 13.23
CA MET A 504 8.73 25.14 12.92
C MET A 504 9.15 25.59 11.52
N PHE A 505 10.41 25.36 11.13
CA PHE A 505 10.89 25.59 9.77
C PHE A 505 10.07 24.79 8.75
N LEU A 506 9.94 23.46 8.96
CA LEU A 506 9.21 22.59 8.04
C LEU A 506 7.71 22.94 7.95
N ASN A 507 7.06 23.35 9.04
CA ASN A 507 5.68 23.84 8.97
C ASN A 507 5.52 25.11 8.12
N GLY A 508 6.57 25.93 8.01
CA GLY A 508 6.62 27.13 7.16
C GLY A 508 7.01 26.89 5.71
N TYR A 509 7.60 25.73 5.40
CA TYR A 509 8.26 25.45 4.12
C TYR A 509 7.29 25.35 2.94
N THR A 510 7.61 26.05 1.86
CA THR A 510 6.72 26.34 0.72
C THR A 510 7.09 25.64 -0.59
N ILE A 511 6.16 25.63 -1.54
CA ILE A 511 6.38 25.14 -2.91
C ILE A 511 7.57 25.86 -3.58
N ARG A 512 7.71 27.17 -3.37
CA ARG A 512 8.76 28.00 -3.97
C ARG A 512 10.14 27.68 -3.41
N GLU A 513 10.24 27.45 -2.11
CA GLU A 513 11.50 27.05 -1.47
C GLU A 513 11.90 25.64 -1.91
N ASN A 514 10.94 24.71 -2.04
CA ASN A 514 11.21 23.35 -2.51
C ASN A 514 11.50 23.22 -4.02
N TRP A 515 11.71 24.33 -4.73
CA TRP A 515 12.04 24.34 -6.15
C TRP A 515 13.40 25.00 -6.42
N ARG A 516 14.33 24.22 -7.00
CA ARG A 516 15.72 24.62 -7.27
C ARG A 516 15.88 25.76 -8.28
N GLU A 517 14.93 25.92 -9.19
CA GLU A 517 15.02 26.89 -10.28
C GLU A 517 14.34 28.20 -9.89
N SER A 518 14.81 29.32 -10.43
CA SER A 518 14.27 30.65 -10.07
C SER A 518 12.81 30.87 -10.48
N GLU A 519 12.31 30.10 -11.45
CA GLU A 519 10.94 30.17 -11.96
C GLU A 519 10.23 28.84 -11.70
N LEU A 520 9.05 28.90 -11.06
CA LEU A 520 8.21 27.73 -10.86
C LEU A 520 7.60 27.26 -12.18
N PRO A 521 7.34 25.96 -12.37
CA PRO A 521 6.64 25.48 -13.56
C PRO A 521 5.25 26.14 -13.64
N ARG A 522 4.90 26.69 -14.81
CA ARG A 522 3.76 27.61 -15.04
C ARG A 522 2.45 27.34 -14.28
N ARG A 523 2.09 26.08 -14.09
CA ARG A 523 0.92 25.61 -13.32
C ARG A 523 1.00 25.81 -11.79
N TYR A 524 2.11 26.36 -11.28
CA TYR A 524 2.38 26.63 -9.87
C TYR A 524 2.85 28.06 -9.58
N GLU A 525 2.97 28.93 -10.58
CA GLU A 525 3.47 30.31 -10.39
C GLU A 525 2.70 31.06 -9.28
N GLU A 526 1.36 30.96 -9.32
CA GLU A 526 0.41 31.54 -8.35
C GLU A 526 0.32 30.76 -7.02
N ARG A 527 1.03 29.64 -6.90
CA ARG A 527 0.96 28.69 -5.77
C ARG A 527 2.29 28.54 -5.01
N GLY A 528 3.31 29.31 -5.38
CA GLY A 528 4.64 29.19 -4.78
C GLY A 528 4.66 29.38 -3.26
N ASP A 529 3.70 30.14 -2.73
CA ASP A 529 3.63 30.50 -1.32
C ASP A 529 2.73 29.53 -0.51
N GLU A 530 2.19 28.48 -1.15
CA GLU A 530 1.52 27.37 -0.46
C GLU A 530 2.53 26.54 0.35
N GLN A 531 2.20 26.21 1.60
CA GLN A 531 3.01 25.33 2.44
C GLN A 531 2.88 23.88 1.97
N VAL A 532 3.99 23.13 1.98
CA VAL A 532 3.98 21.76 1.44
C VAL A 532 3.46 20.71 2.43
N PHE A 533 3.41 21.05 3.72
CA PHE A 533 2.96 20.17 4.80
C PHE A 533 1.70 20.72 5.52
N SER A 534 0.80 19.81 5.91
CA SER A 534 -0.31 20.06 6.85
C SER A 534 0.14 20.05 8.32
N ALA A 535 1.23 19.35 8.64
CA ALA A 535 1.92 19.47 9.92
C ALA A 535 3.31 18.84 9.84
N ALA A 536 4.27 19.39 10.59
CA ALA A 536 5.54 18.76 10.95
C ALA A 536 5.70 18.81 12.48
N PHE A 537 6.12 17.72 13.10
CA PHE A 537 6.23 17.60 14.57
C PHE A 537 7.17 16.48 15.02
N THR A 538 7.69 16.58 16.24
CA THR A 538 8.64 15.61 16.81
C THR A 538 7.95 14.43 17.49
N ARG A 539 8.66 13.28 17.63
CA ARG A 539 8.17 12.14 18.44
C ARG A 539 7.72 12.54 19.83
N ARG A 540 8.42 13.49 20.46
CA ARG A 540 8.19 13.91 21.84
C ARG A 540 6.86 14.66 22.03
N GLN A 541 6.29 15.22 20.96
CA GLN A 541 5.03 15.95 21.01
C GLN A 541 3.80 15.04 20.94
N PHE A 542 3.92 13.77 20.53
CA PHE A 542 2.78 12.85 20.37
C PHE A 542 1.80 12.81 21.55
N PRO A 543 2.22 12.67 22.82
CA PRO A 543 1.27 12.65 23.93
C PRO A 543 0.48 13.96 24.08
N ALA A 544 1.10 15.10 23.77
CA ALA A 544 0.41 16.39 23.73
C ALA A 544 -0.56 16.49 22.53
N ILE A 545 -0.17 15.98 21.37
CA ILE A 545 -1.00 15.93 20.16
C ILE A 545 -2.24 15.04 20.39
N MET A 546 -2.08 13.88 21.01
CA MET A 546 -3.22 13.01 21.36
C MET A 546 -4.15 13.71 22.38
N ARG A 547 -3.59 14.38 23.40
CA ARG A 547 -4.40 15.09 24.40
C ARG A 547 -5.18 16.27 23.85
N CYS A 548 -4.63 17.05 22.91
CA CYS A 548 -5.39 18.15 22.30
C CYS A 548 -6.46 17.65 21.32
N ALA A 549 -6.18 16.59 20.55
CA ALA A 549 -7.12 16.07 19.56
C ALA A 549 -8.23 15.17 20.16
N PHE A 550 -7.91 14.40 21.21
CA PHE A 550 -8.80 13.36 21.76
C PHE A 550 -9.08 13.49 23.27
N GLY A 551 -8.47 14.45 23.97
CA GLY A 551 -8.57 14.57 25.43
C GLY A 551 -7.84 13.48 26.23
N SER A 552 -7.03 12.63 25.57
CA SER A 552 -6.32 11.50 26.20
C SER A 552 -4.97 11.22 25.50
N ASP A 553 -4.07 10.46 26.14
CA ASP A 553 -2.75 10.12 25.58
C ASP A 553 -2.79 9.12 24.40
N LYS A 554 -3.98 8.61 24.06
CA LYS A 554 -4.26 7.71 22.94
C LYS A 554 -5.58 8.08 22.25
N PRO A 555 -5.78 7.72 20.97
CA PRO A 555 -7.09 7.83 20.35
C PRO A 555 -8.12 6.92 21.05
N PRO A 556 -9.41 7.29 21.03
CA PRO A 556 -10.49 6.43 21.53
C PRO A 556 -10.70 5.23 20.60
N ALA A 557 -11.26 4.14 21.15
CA ALA A 557 -11.66 2.99 20.34
C ALA A 557 -12.75 3.39 19.33
N GLY A 558 -12.65 2.90 18.09
CA GLY A 558 -13.63 3.11 17.03
C GLY A 558 -13.48 4.39 16.20
N VAL A 559 -12.47 5.24 16.44
CA VAL A 559 -12.10 6.32 15.49
C VAL A 559 -11.07 5.78 14.50
N GLY A 560 -11.24 6.10 13.21
CA GLY A 560 -10.27 5.79 12.14
C GLY A 560 -10.50 4.48 11.37
N GLY A 561 -11.64 3.82 11.56
CA GLY A 561 -11.93 2.49 11.02
C GLY A 561 -11.39 1.38 11.92
#